data_AF-A0A9X3W6J1-F1
#
_entry.id   AF-A0A9X3W6J1-F1
#
_cell.length_a   1.000
_cell.length_b   1.000
_cell.length_c   1.000
_cell.angle_alpha   90.00
_cell.angle_beta   90.00
_cell.angle_gamma   90.00
#
_symmetry.space_group_name_H-M   'P 1'
#
loop_
_entity.id
_entity.type
_entity.pdbx_description
1 polymer ?
#
loop_
_entity_poly.entity_id
_entity_poly.type
_entity_poly.pdbx_seq_one_letter_code
_entity_poly.pdbx_strand_id
1 'polypeptide(L)'
;MPKNLRHIFRSELIKQRKNGIKTSRQQIKKAHDGRMADYRHIFSDNSYKKHWARAQKFADFCRENNVKKMEDITPNFAQKYLLYERDQHVNGYQGYSASTIGSDALMINHIMIGSGHWKSSQKLQKSKLPGMPKRSTLLAKQRQKFLSSREWINTHPHTYAQYKNQIDTIRAFGLRRRELTGGTSQNGRDGLGDRSIYQTKDGRLFAIVQGKGGKIRWTECRQDLQKEMKQIYHGKIQPISKRPKSKAEFRHNLKNNQPFYRSFDHNVPTHIHRANYAQHMIKQLNQHQFSGTKQKTIYYRNGIKANGKTRYSKGVKTINLHQNYRIGAYQAQYGAYYQLSKYMGHNRLDVLQSYLGEGR
;
A
#
# COMPACT_ATOMS: atom_id res chain seq x y z
N MET A 1 15.01 -0.34 -38.96
CA MET A 1 13.53 -0.29 -38.85
C MET A 1 13.12 0.72 -37.79
N PRO A 2 12.13 1.60 -38.04
CA PRO A 2 11.61 2.49 -37.01
C PRO A 2 10.99 1.67 -35.87
N LYS A 3 11.37 1.99 -34.63
CA LYS A 3 10.85 1.30 -33.45
C LYS A 3 9.36 1.64 -33.29
N ASN A 4 8.50 0.62 -33.24
CA ASN A 4 7.08 0.84 -32.94
C ASN A 4 6.90 1.41 -31.51
N LEU A 5 5.77 2.09 -31.25
CA LEU A 5 5.49 2.74 -29.95
C LEU A 5 5.65 1.78 -28.77
N ARG A 6 5.22 0.52 -28.94
CA ARG A 6 5.37 -0.52 -27.90
C ARG A 6 6.83 -0.71 -27.49
N HIS A 7 7.77 -0.75 -28.44
CA HIS A 7 9.20 -0.85 -28.15
C HIS A 7 9.76 0.44 -27.52
N ILE A 8 9.32 1.61 -28.00
CA ILE A 8 9.72 2.91 -27.43
C ILE A 8 9.29 3.01 -25.96
N PHE A 9 8.02 2.69 -25.67
CA PHE A 9 7.48 2.68 -24.31
C PHE A 9 8.24 1.73 -23.40
N ARG A 10 8.56 0.51 -23.88
CA ARG A 10 9.35 -0.46 -23.11
C ARG A 10 10.73 0.10 -22.77
N SER A 11 11.40 0.67 -23.77
CA SER A 11 12.75 1.22 -23.63
C SER A 11 12.79 2.35 -22.60
N GLU A 12 11.81 3.25 -22.64
CA GLU A 12 11.69 4.35 -21.67
C GLU A 12 11.41 3.83 -20.25
N LEU A 13 10.49 2.88 -20.08
CA LEU A 13 10.22 2.27 -18.77
C LEU A 13 11.42 1.50 -18.21
N ILE A 14 12.22 0.83 -19.06
CA ILE A 14 13.49 0.19 -18.65
C ILE A 14 14.50 1.23 -18.19
N LYS A 15 14.66 2.34 -18.95
CA LYS A 15 15.54 3.46 -18.57
C LYS A 15 15.15 4.02 -17.20
N GLN A 16 13.87 4.30 -16.98
CA GLN A 16 13.37 4.78 -15.68
C GLN A 16 13.57 3.76 -14.56
N ARG A 17 13.45 2.45 -14.87
CA ARG A 17 13.74 1.39 -13.90
C ARG A 17 15.21 1.38 -13.51
N LYS A 18 16.12 1.44 -14.47
CA LYS A 18 17.58 1.52 -14.23
C LYS A 18 17.93 2.76 -13.38
N ASN A 19 17.35 3.91 -13.69
CA ASN A 19 17.52 5.13 -12.90
C ASN A 19 16.99 4.95 -11.47
N GLY A 20 15.81 4.34 -11.32
CA GLY A 20 15.20 4.09 -10.01
C GLY A 20 15.95 3.08 -9.13
N ILE A 21 16.87 2.28 -9.68
CA ILE A 21 17.81 1.45 -8.88
C ILE A 21 18.88 2.33 -8.24
N LYS A 22 19.41 3.29 -9.01
CA LYS A 22 20.53 4.14 -8.60
C LYS A 22 20.11 5.26 -7.65
N THR A 23 18.83 5.66 -7.67
CA THR A 23 18.35 6.82 -6.90
C THR A 23 17.46 6.41 -5.73
N SER A 24 17.72 6.98 -4.55
CA SER A 24 16.87 6.75 -3.38
C SER A 24 15.53 7.50 -3.51
N ARG A 25 14.43 6.74 -3.50
CA ARG A 25 13.08 7.29 -3.41
C ARG A 25 12.90 8.25 -2.22
N GLN A 26 13.57 7.99 -1.10
CA GLN A 26 13.45 8.84 0.08
C GLN A 26 14.13 10.19 -0.12
N GLN A 27 15.29 10.21 -0.79
CA GLN A 27 16.00 11.45 -1.13
C GLN A 27 15.15 12.31 -2.06
N ILE A 28 14.62 11.75 -3.16
CA ILE A 28 13.73 12.48 -4.08
C ILE A 28 12.49 13.00 -3.35
N LYS A 29 11.87 12.16 -2.52
CA LYS A 29 10.70 12.58 -1.74
C LYS A 29 11.04 13.73 -0.79
N LYS A 30 12.20 13.70 -0.13
CA LYS A 30 12.65 14.76 0.79
C LYS A 30 12.96 16.05 0.03
N ALA A 31 13.67 15.97 -1.09
CA ALA A 31 14.05 17.11 -1.91
C ALA A 31 12.85 17.92 -2.43
N HIS A 32 11.71 17.26 -2.66
CA HIS A 32 10.49 17.91 -3.14
C HIS A 32 9.36 17.96 -2.11
N ASP A 33 9.65 17.78 -0.81
CA ASP A 33 8.65 17.71 0.28
C ASP A 33 7.47 16.74 0.01
N GLY A 34 7.68 15.75 -0.86
CA GLY A 34 6.65 14.85 -1.35
C GLY A 34 5.53 15.52 -2.16
N ARG A 35 5.73 16.76 -2.62
CA ARG A 35 4.77 17.57 -3.39
C ARG A 35 4.86 17.36 -4.90
N MET A 36 5.98 16.81 -5.38
CA MET A 36 6.20 16.51 -6.79
C MET A 36 6.01 15.01 -7.05
N ALA A 37 5.30 14.70 -8.13
CA ALA A 37 5.25 13.34 -8.67
C ALA A 37 6.52 13.10 -9.51
N ASP A 38 7.15 11.95 -9.30
CA ASP A 38 8.33 11.54 -10.05
C ASP A 38 7.92 10.62 -11.20
N TYR A 39 8.20 11.07 -12.42
CA TYR A 39 7.91 10.36 -13.67
C TYR A 39 9.17 9.81 -14.33
N ARG A 40 10.35 10.03 -13.75
CA ARG A 40 11.66 9.65 -14.32
C ARG A 40 12.28 8.42 -13.65
N HIS A 41 11.70 7.97 -12.53
CA HIS A 41 12.20 6.80 -11.80
C HIS A 41 11.10 5.79 -11.52
N ILE A 42 11.41 4.52 -11.75
CA ILE A 42 10.60 3.38 -11.31
C ILE A 42 11.40 2.59 -10.28
N PHE A 43 10.96 2.69 -9.01
CA PHE A 43 11.73 2.19 -7.85
C PHE A 43 11.55 0.68 -7.56
N SER A 44 10.70 -0.04 -8.30
CA SER A 44 10.51 -1.47 -8.05
C SER A 44 10.12 -2.24 -9.31
N ASP A 45 10.52 -3.52 -9.38
CA ASP A 45 10.22 -4.37 -10.53
C ASP A 45 8.72 -4.60 -10.69
N ASN A 46 7.97 -4.67 -9.58
CA ASN A 46 6.52 -4.78 -9.63
C ASN A 46 5.86 -3.52 -10.21
N SER A 47 6.39 -2.32 -9.91
CA SER A 47 5.94 -1.09 -10.56
C SER A 47 6.25 -1.12 -12.05
N TYR A 48 7.46 -1.53 -12.43
CA TYR A 48 7.84 -1.67 -13.85
C TYR A 48 6.90 -2.63 -14.60
N LYS A 49 6.70 -3.86 -14.09
CA LYS A 49 5.80 -4.84 -14.70
C LYS A 49 4.37 -4.29 -14.87
N LYS A 50 3.87 -3.56 -13.86
CA LYS A 50 2.54 -2.93 -13.90
C LYS A 50 2.44 -1.78 -14.90
N HIS A 51 3.48 -0.96 -15.03
CA HIS A 51 3.51 0.09 -16.05
C HIS A 51 3.64 -0.53 -17.44
N TRP A 52 4.47 -1.55 -17.60
CA TRP A 52 4.67 -2.22 -18.88
C TRP A 52 3.39 -2.88 -19.40
N ALA A 53 2.69 -3.66 -18.58
CA ALA A 53 1.42 -4.28 -18.98
C ALA A 53 0.38 -3.24 -19.45
N ARG A 54 0.34 -2.07 -18.80
CA ARG A 54 -0.53 -0.95 -19.20
C ARG A 54 -0.05 -0.26 -20.47
N ALA A 55 1.25 -0.07 -20.61
CA ALA A 55 1.86 0.56 -21.77
C ALA A 55 1.62 -0.26 -23.04
N GLN A 56 1.60 -1.60 -22.93
CA GLN A 56 1.21 -2.47 -24.03
C GLN A 56 -0.22 -2.17 -24.48
N LYS A 57 -1.17 -2.15 -23.55
CA LYS A 57 -2.57 -1.81 -23.84
C LYS A 57 -2.72 -0.42 -24.47
N PHE A 58 -2.00 0.58 -23.96
CA PHE A 58 -2.04 1.92 -24.55
C PHE A 58 -1.39 1.96 -25.94
N ALA A 59 -0.32 1.20 -26.18
CA ALA A 59 0.29 1.10 -27.51
C ALA A 59 -0.67 0.46 -28.52
N ASP A 60 -1.46 -0.53 -28.10
CA ASP A 60 -2.48 -1.15 -28.94
C ASP A 60 -3.58 -0.12 -29.30
N PHE A 61 -4.05 0.67 -28.33
CA PHE A 61 -4.96 1.79 -28.58
C PHE A 61 -4.38 2.85 -29.54
N CYS A 62 -3.10 3.22 -29.38
CA CYS A 62 -2.42 4.14 -30.31
C CYS A 62 -2.45 3.58 -31.74
N ARG A 63 -2.11 2.30 -31.90
CA ARG A 63 -2.10 1.62 -33.20
C ARG A 63 -3.49 1.60 -33.84
N GLU A 64 -4.52 1.25 -33.08
CA GLU A 64 -5.92 1.24 -33.55
C GLU A 64 -6.42 2.62 -33.99
N ASN A 65 -5.84 3.69 -33.43
CA ASN A 65 -6.16 5.07 -33.77
C ASN A 65 -5.13 5.72 -34.72
N ASN A 66 -4.33 4.92 -35.43
CA ASN A 66 -3.33 5.36 -36.40
C ASN A 66 -2.23 6.31 -35.84
N VAL A 67 -1.99 6.29 -34.54
CA VAL A 67 -0.93 7.03 -33.86
C VAL A 67 0.35 6.19 -33.84
N LYS A 68 1.38 6.65 -34.57
CA LYS A 68 2.61 5.89 -34.80
C LYS A 68 3.85 6.47 -34.12
N LYS A 69 3.86 7.77 -33.80
CA LYS A 69 5.02 8.46 -33.20
C LYS A 69 4.68 9.03 -31.82
N MET A 70 5.71 9.33 -31.03
CA MET A 70 5.55 9.86 -29.67
C MET A 70 4.96 11.27 -29.70
N GLU A 71 5.36 12.04 -30.70
CA GLU A 71 4.96 13.43 -30.95
C GLU A 71 3.45 13.56 -31.18
N ASP A 72 2.84 12.54 -31.79
CA ASP A 72 1.41 12.45 -32.08
C ASP A 72 0.56 12.22 -30.82
N ILE A 73 1.18 11.76 -29.73
CA ILE A 73 0.51 11.49 -28.45
C ILE A 73 0.36 12.81 -27.69
N THR A 74 -0.66 13.58 -28.03
CA THR A 74 -1.02 14.81 -27.31
C THR A 74 -1.74 14.51 -26.00
N PRO A 75 -1.76 15.45 -25.03
CA PRO A 75 -2.56 15.29 -23.81
C PRO A 75 -4.04 15.01 -24.11
N ASN A 76 -4.61 15.62 -25.16
CA ASN A 76 -6.00 15.39 -25.56
C ASN A 76 -6.20 13.98 -26.12
N PHE A 77 -5.28 13.48 -26.95
CA PHE A 77 -5.33 12.10 -27.42
C PHE A 77 -5.29 11.10 -26.27
N ALA A 78 -4.38 11.29 -25.31
CA ALA A 78 -4.29 10.40 -24.16
C ALA A 78 -5.51 10.51 -23.22
N GLN A 79 -6.19 11.65 -23.16
CA GLN A 79 -7.48 11.77 -22.46
C GLN A 79 -8.56 10.93 -23.11
N LYS A 80 -8.61 10.85 -24.45
CA LYS A 80 -9.55 9.97 -25.17
C LYS A 80 -9.35 8.51 -24.76
N TYR A 81 -8.10 8.06 -24.62
CA TYR A 81 -7.83 6.71 -24.09
C TYR A 81 -8.39 6.50 -22.68
N LEU A 82 -8.24 7.47 -21.77
CA LEU A 82 -8.78 7.32 -20.41
C LEU A 82 -10.31 7.30 -20.38
N LEU A 83 -10.96 8.02 -21.31
CA LEU A 83 -12.42 7.99 -21.50
C LEU A 83 -12.87 6.66 -22.11
N TYR A 84 -12.14 6.16 -23.11
CA TYR A 84 -12.34 4.82 -23.65
C TYR A 84 -12.32 3.77 -22.52
N GLU A 85 -11.28 3.76 -21.68
CA GLU A 85 -11.19 2.83 -20.53
C GLU A 85 -12.34 2.98 -19.51
N ARG A 86 -12.94 4.16 -19.41
CA ARG A 86 -14.12 4.41 -18.56
C ARG A 86 -15.38 3.81 -19.17
N ASP A 87 -15.51 3.81 -20.48
CA ASP A 87 -16.76 3.47 -21.17
C ASP A 87 -16.80 2.01 -21.65
N GLN A 88 -15.65 1.33 -21.71
CA GLN A 88 -15.55 -0.08 -22.08
C GLN A 88 -16.28 -1.03 -21.12
N HIS A 89 -16.94 -2.07 -21.65
CA HIS A 89 -17.49 -3.14 -20.83
C HIS A 89 -16.40 -4.14 -20.43
N VAL A 90 -16.21 -4.34 -19.12
CA VAL A 90 -15.16 -5.21 -18.59
C VAL A 90 -15.73 -6.14 -17.53
N ASN A 91 -15.70 -7.44 -17.79
CA ASN A 91 -16.11 -8.49 -16.84
C ASN A 91 -17.51 -8.26 -16.25
N GLY A 92 -18.48 -7.88 -17.09
CA GLY A 92 -19.86 -7.61 -16.66
C GLY A 92 -20.07 -6.26 -15.96
N TYR A 93 -19.09 -5.35 -16.01
CA TYR A 93 -19.19 -4.00 -15.46
C TYR A 93 -19.01 -2.92 -16.53
N GLN A 94 -19.69 -1.80 -16.33
CA GLN A 94 -19.45 -0.58 -17.11
C GLN A 94 -18.12 0.06 -16.66
N GLY A 95 -17.10 -0.05 -17.49
CA GLY A 95 -15.82 0.61 -17.31
C GLY A 95 -14.83 -0.07 -16.37
N TYR A 96 -13.57 0.35 -16.51
CA TYR A 96 -12.56 0.09 -15.49
C TYR A 96 -12.77 0.93 -14.23
N SER A 97 -12.30 0.40 -13.10
CA SER A 97 -12.38 1.12 -11.83
C SER A 97 -11.62 2.45 -11.84
N ALA A 98 -12.08 3.37 -11.00
CA ALA A 98 -11.43 4.64 -10.67
C ALA A 98 -9.92 4.54 -10.38
N SER A 99 -9.46 3.40 -9.82
CA SER A 99 -8.05 3.17 -9.49
C SER A 99 -7.26 2.65 -10.70
N THR A 100 -7.90 1.90 -11.59
CA THR A 100 -7.27 1.36 -12.80
C THR A 100 -6.96 2.50 -13.77
N ILE A 101 -7.97 3.30 -14.12
CA ILE A 101 -7.83 4.47 -15.00
C ILE A 101 -6.79 5.45 -14.45
N GLY A 102 -6.79 5.67 -13.13
CA GLY A 102 -5.77 6.52 -12.48
C GLY A 102 -4.35 5.96 -12.59
N SER A 103 -4.19 4.63 -12.64
CA SER A 103 -2.90 3.97 -12.86
C SER A 103 -2.45 4.06 -14.32
N ASP A 104 -3.40 4.08 -15.26
CA ASP A 104 -3.11 4.26 -16.68
C ASP A 104 -2.67 5.69 -16.97
N ALA A 105 -3.37 6.68 -16.42
CA ALA A 105 -2.94 8.08 -16.46
C ALA A 105 -1.52 8.25 -15.88
N LEU A 106 -1.19 7.57 -14.78
CA LEU A 106 0.15 7.57 -14.21
C LEU A 106 1.18 6.93 -15.15
N MET A 107 0.85 5.81 -15.78
CA MET A 107 1.72 5.15 -16.76
C MET A 107 2.01 6.07 -17.96
N ILE A 108 0.99 6.74 -18.51
CA ILE A 108 1.16 7.66 -19.64
C ILE A 108 2.04 8.84 -19.23
N ASN A 109 1.83 9.40 -18.03
CA ASN A 109 2.71 10.44 -17.50
C ASN A 109 4.16 9.96 -17.36
N HIS A 110 4.40 8.72 -16.91
CA HIS A 110 5.75 8.14 -16.91
C HIS A 110 6.34 8.12 -18.31
N ILE A 111 5.60 7.64 -19.30
CA ILE A 111 6.09 7.57 -20.68
C ILE A 111 6.36 8.97 -21.24
N MET A 112 5.36 9.86 -21.24
CA MET A 112 5.43 11.14 -21.96
C MET A 112 6.25 12.21 -21.23
N ILE A 113 6.14 12.31 -19.91
CA ILE A 113 6.92 13.29 -19.13
C ILE A 113 8.32 12.74 -18.83
N GLY A 114 8.46 11.43 -18.59
CA GLY A 114 9.75 10.81 -18.31
C GLY A 114 10.70 10.84 -19.51
N SER A 115 10.16 10.67 -20.72
CA SER A 115 10.91 10.80 -21.98
C SER A 115 11.18 12.25 -22.40
N GLY A 116 10.46 13.23 -21.83
CA GLY A 116 10.62 14.65 -22.14
C GLY A 116 9.70 15.19 -23.25
N HIS A 117 8.85 14.36 -23.85
CA HIS A 117 7.87 14.83 -24.84
C HIS A 117 6.82 15.77 -24.24
N TRP A 118 6.50 15.63 -22.94
CA TRP A 118 5.59 16.53 -22.22
C TRP A 118 6.27 17.22 -21.05
N LYS A 119 5.84 18.45 -20.78
CA LYS A 119 6.15 19.21 -19.56
C LYS A 119 5.30 18.70 -18.39
N SER A 120 5.79 18.89 -17.17
CA SER A 120 5.03 18.52 -15.95
C SER A 120 3.67 19.22 -15.80
N SER A 121 3.48 20.38 -16.45
CA SER A 121 2.20 21.09 -16.52
C SER A 121 1.15 20.37 -17.38
N GLN A 122 1.58 19.55 -18.34
CA GLN A 122 0.71 18.80 -19.26
C GLN A 122 0.29 17.43 -18.71
N LYS A 123 0.62 17.13 -17.43
CA LYS A 123 0.32 15.83 -16.83
C LYS A 123 -1.18 15.54 -16.83
N LEU A 124 -1.52 14.28 -17.10
CA LEU A 124 -2.87 13.78 -16.97
C LEU A 124 -3.23 13.62 -15.50
N GLN A 125 -4.39 14.16 -15.13
CA GLN A 125 -4.98 13.97 -13.82
C GLN A 125 -6.41 13.49 -14.00
N LYS A 126 -6.67 12.22 -13.66
CA LYS A 126 -8.01 11.62 -13.78
C LYS A 126 -9.10 12.48 -13.13
N SER A 127 -8.82 13.12 -12.00
CA SER A 127 -9.78 13.97 -11.28
C SER A 127 -10.21 15.23 -12.04
N LYS A 128 -9.50 15.61 -13.10
CA LYS A 128 -9.83 16.76 -13.95
C LYS A 128 -10.64 16.39 -15.18
N LEU A 129 -10.85 15.09 -15.44
CA LEU A 129 -11.60 14.63 -16.60
C LEU A 129 -13.08 14.45 -16.24
N PRO A 130 -13.99 14.88 -17.12
CA PRO A 130 -15.43 14.82 -16.86
C PRO A 130 -15.92 13.37 -16.75
N GLY A 131 -16.92 13.15 -15.88
CA GLY A 131 -17.55 11.84 -15.70
C GLY A 131 -16.63 10.73 -15.15
N MET A 132 -15.41 11.03 -14.72
CA MET A 132 -14.52 9.99 -14.22
C MET A 132 -15.02 9.39 -12.90
N PRO A 133 -15.00 8.05 -12.75
CA PRO A 133 -15.48 7.41 -11.54
C PRO A 133 -14.64 7.84 -10.34
N LYS A 134 -15.32 8.18 -9.24
CA LYS A 134 -14.70 8.49 -7.96
C LYS A 134 -14.59 7.20 -7.15
N ARG A 135 -13.52 7.08 -6.37
CA ARG A 135 -13.42 5.98 -5.42
C ARG A 135 -14.40 6.26 -4.29
N SER A 136 -15.36 5.37 -4.05
CA SER A 136 -16.26 5.48 -2.90
C SER A 136 -15.46 5.51 -1.60
N THR A 137 -15.80 6.44 -0.72
CA THR A 137 -15.28 6.53 0.65
C THR A 137 -15.95 5.53 1.59
N LEU A 138 -17.17 5.08 1.25
CA LEU A 138 -17.92 4.08 2.01
C LEU A 138 -17.35 2.68 1.77
N LEU A 139 -17.00 1.97 2.84
CA LEU A 139 -16.40 0.63 2.77
C LEU A 139 -17.40 -0.39 2.25
N ALA A 140 -18.67 -0.32 2.67
CA ALA A 140 -19.76 -1.17 2.18
C ALA A 140 -19.91 -1.14 0.65
N LYS A 141 -19.63 0.01 0.00
CA LYS A 141 -19.71 0.18 -1.45
C LYS A 141 -18.43 -0.22 -2.21
N GLN A 142 -17.42 -0.78 -1.53
CA GLN A 142 -16.19 -1.28 -2.16
C GLN A 142 -16.28 -2.81 -2.34
N ARG A 143 -16.01 -3.30 -3.56
CA ARG A 143 -16.06 -4.74 -3.89
C ARG A 143 -15.26 -5.60 -2.89
N GLN A 144 -15.85 -6.72 -2.45
CA GLN A 144 -15.27 -7.67 -1.49
C GLN A 144 -14.83 -7.04 -0.15
N LYS A 145 -15.35 -5.85 0.17
CA LYS A 145 -15.20 -5.24 1.50
C LYS A 145 -16.50 -5.19 2.26
N PHE A 146 -17.59 -5.75 1.73
CA PHE A 146 -18.85 -5.84 2.47
C PHE A 146 -18.75 -6.87 3.61
N LEU A 147 -18.10 -8.02 3.37
CA LEU A 147 -17.90 -9.05 4.38
C LEU A 147 -16.87 -8.65 5.46
N SER A 148 -17.17 -9.02 6.70
CA SER A 148 -16.24 -9.19 7.80
C SER A 148 -15.41 -10.46 7.64
N SER A 149 -14.34 -10.59 8.42
CA SER A 149 -13.53 -11.80 8.45
C SER A 149 -14.34 -13.04 8.84
N ARG A 150 -15.32 -12.91 9.73
CA ARG A 150 -16.14 -14.03 10.21
C ARG A 150 -17.10 -14.49 9.12
N GLU A 151 -17.83 -13.56 8.51
CA GLU A 151 -18.78 -13.87 7.43
C GLU A 151 -18.08 -14.53 6.24
N TRP A 152 -16.88 -14.06 5.87
CA TRP A 152 -16.12 -14.69 4.79
C TRP A 152 -15.68 -16.12 5.12
N ILE A 153 -15.19 -16.37 6.35
CA ILE A 153 -14.81 -17.72 6.78
C ILE A 153 -16.01 -18.66 6.74
N ASN A 154 -17.16 -18.21 7.25
CA ASN A 154 -18.39 -19.00 7.29
C ASN A 154 -18.93 -19.33 5.88
N THR A 155 -18.77 -18.41 4.92
CA THR A 155 -19.23 -18.61 3.54
C THR A 155 -18.22 -19.31 2.65
N HIS A 156 -16.95 -19.44 3.09
CA HIS A 156 -15.87 -20.09 2.33
C HIS A 156 -15.09 -21.11 3.20
N PRO A 157 -15.78 -22.09 3.82
CA PRO A 157 -15.17 -22.99 4.80
C PRO A 157 -14.03 -23.83 4.21
N HIS A 158 -14.20 -24.34 2.98
CA HIS A 158 -13.16 -25.13 2.29
C HIS A 158 -11.89 -24.31 2.03
N THR A 159 -12.04 -23.10 1.47
CA THR A 159 -10.90 -22.20 1.22
C THR A 159 -10.25 -21.75 2.52
N TYR A 160 -11.03 -21.51 3.57
CA TYR A 160 -10.48 -21.23 4.90
C TYR A 160 -9.66 -22.40 5.43
N ALA A 161 -10.19 -23.62 5.39
CA ALA A 161 -9.47 -24.82 5.84
C ALA A 161 -8.14 -24.99 5.10
N GLN A 162 -8.13 -24.81 3.76
CA GLN A 162 -6.94 -24.90 2.93
C GLN A 162 -5.85 -23.86 3.32
N TYR A 163 -6.25 -22.65 3.69
CA TYR A 163 -5.33 -21.53 4.00
C TYR A 163 -5.40 -21.08 5.45
N LYS A 164 -5.78 -21.99 6.36
CA LYS A 164 -6.13 -21.67 7.75
C LYS A 164 -4.99 -20.92 8.44
N ASN A 165 -3.78 -21.47 8.39
CA ASN A 165 -2.61 -20.89 9.05
C ASN A 165 -2.28 -19.50 8.49
N GLN A 166 -2.33 -19.30 7.17
CA GLN A 166 -2.08 -17.99 6.55
C GLN A 166 -3.11 -16.95 7.00
N ILE A 167 -4.40 -17.33 7.01
CA ILE A 167 -5.51 -16.45 7.38
C ILE A 167 -5.44 -16.10 8.87
N ASP A 168 -5.24 -17.10 9.74
CA ASP A 168 -5.15 -16.90 11.18
C ASP A 168 -3.93 -16.07 11.57
N THR A 169 -2.77 -16.25 10.91
CA THR A 169 -1.61 -15.38 11.10
C THR A 169 -1.87 -13.94 10.69
N ILE A 170 -2.61 -13.71 9.59
CA ILE A 170 -3.02 -12.35 9.19
C ILE A 170 -3.96 -11.75 10.24
N ARG A 171 -4.91 -12.52 10.77
CA ARG A 171 -5.83 -12.08 11.82
C ARG A 171 -5.11 -11.81 13.14
N ALA A 172 -4.06 -12.57 13.45
CA ALA A 172 -3.29 -12.48 14.69
C ALA A 172 -2.32 -11.29 14.69
N PHE A 173 -1.63 -11.03 13.58
CA PHE A 173 -0.55 -10.03 13.49
C PHE A 173 -0.86 -8.83 12.58
N GLY A 174 -1.99 -8.85 11.87
CA GLY A 174 -2.32 -7.79 10.92
C GLY A 174 -1.25 -7.65 9.84
N LEU A 175 -0.87 -8.75 9.19
CA LEU A 175 0.12 -8.75 8.11
C LEU A 175 -0.52 -8.42 6.75
N ARG A 176 0.25 -7.83 5.83
CA ARG A 176 -0.12 -7.73 4.42
C ARG A 176 0.22 -9.08 3.80
N ARG A 177 -0.53 -9.50 2.78
CA ARG A 177 -0.21 -10.72 2.01
C ARG A 177 1.28 -10.86 1.70
N ARG A 178 1.91 -9.80 1.17
CA ARG A 178 3.34 -9.80 0.81
C ARG A 178 4.29 -9.80 2.02
N GLU A 179 3.87 -9.31 3.18
CA GLU A 179 4.67 -9.43 4.41
C GLU A 179 4.61 -10.87 4.95
N LEU A 180 3.53 -11.60 4.65
CA LEU A 180 3.40 -13.01 5.02
C LEU A 180 4.21 -13.92 4.06
N THR A 181 4.05 -13.75 2.75
CA THR A 181 4.55 -14.69 1.73
C THR A 181 5.84 -14.25 1.04
N GLY A 182 6.33 -13.05 1.33
CA GLY A 182 7.45 -12.44 0.62
C GLY A 182 7.12 -12.04 -0.82
N GLY A 183 8.11 -11.47 -1.50
CA GLY A 183 8.03 -11.11 -2.91
C GLY A 183 9.22 -11.60 -3.72
N THR A 184 9.15 -11.37 -5.02
CA THR A 184 10.15 -11.89 -5.97
C THR A 184 11.53 -11.24 -5.85
N SER A 185 11.64 -10.05 -5.24
CA SER A 185 12.88 -9.27 -5.19
C SER A 185 13.95 -9.83 -4.24
N GLN A 186 13.57 -10.71 -3.31
CA GLN A 186 14.48 -11.35 -2.36
C GLN A 186 14.25 -12.86 -2.31
N ASN A 187 13.83 -13.47 -3.43
CA ASN A 187 13.48 -14.89 -3.52
C ASN A 187 12.48 -15.33 -2.42
N GLY A 188 11.52 -14.46 -2.07
CA GLY A 188 10.53 -14.71 -1.02
C GLY A 188 11.04 -14.54 0.41
N ARG A 189 12.35 -14.36 0.64
CA ARG A 189 12.94 -14.29 1.98
C ARG A 189 12.50 -13.07 2.80
N ASP A 190 11.89 -12.07 2.16
CA ASP A 190 11.23 -10.93 2.81
C ASP A 190 9.85 -11.26 3.41
N GLY A 191 9.39 -12.51 3.30
CA GLY A 191 8.20 -13.03 3.96
C GLY A 191 8.39 -13.38 5.44
N LEU A 192 7.30 -13.76 6.10
CA LEU A 192 7.33 -14.19 7.49
C LEU A 192 8.01 -15.56 7.58
N GLY A 193 9.05 -15.67 8.39
CA GLY A 193 9.85 -16.89 8.53
C GLY A 193 10.45 -17.08 9.92
N ASP A 194 11.34 -18.05 10.03
CA ASP A 194 11.99 -18.50 11.28
C ASP A 194 12.81 -17.43 12.02
N ARG A 195 13.11 -16.30 11.36
CA ARG A 195 13.77 -15.12 11.95
C ARG A 195 12.82 -13.94 12.16
N SER A 196 11.52 -14.19 12.19
CA SER A 196 10.49 -13.14 12.21
C SER A 196 9.64 -13.10 13.47
N ILE A 197 9.58 -14.17 14.27
CA ILE A 197 8.71 -14.24 15.45
C ILE A 197 9.53 -14.17 16.73
N TYR A 198 9.12 -13.26 17.62
CA TYR A 198 9.80 -12.98 18.87
C TYR A 198 8.82 -13.01 20.05
N GLN A 199 9.30 -13.45 21.20
CA GLN A 199 8.54 -13.45 22.45
C GLN A 199 9.23 -12.60 23.50
N THR A 200 8.47 -11.69 24.12
CA THR A 200 8.91 -10.89 25.27
C THR A 200 8.89 -11.70 26.56
N LYS A 201 9.55 -11.20 27.61
CA LYS A 201 9.61 -11.88 28.92
C LYS A 201 8.23 -12.09 29.56
N ASP A 202 7.32 -11.12 29.37
CA ASP A 202 5.91 -11.20 29.78
C ASP A 202 5.06 -12.09 28.85
N GLY A 203 5.70 -12.83 27.94
CA GLY A 203 5.09 -13.86 27.13
C GLY A 203 4.46 -13.39 25.83
N ARG A 204 4.33 -12.07 25.59
CA ARG A 204 3.72 -11.49 24.37
C ARG A 204 4.49 -11.84 23.11
N LEU A 205 3.75 -12.14 22.05
CA LEU A 205 4.33 -12.48 20.75
C LEU A 205 4.36 -11.28 19.81
N PHE A 206 5.44 -11.13 19.07
CA PHE A 206 5.62 -10.11 18.06
C PHE A 206 6.12 -10.72 16.76
N ALA A 207 5.62 -10.21 15.64
CA ALA A 207 6.21 -10.42 14.33
C ALA A 207 7.00 -9.17 13.91
N ILE A 208 8.22 -9.36 13.41
CA ILE A 208 8.97 -8.33 12.67
C ILE A 208 8.90 -8.63 11.18
N VAL A 209 8.50 -7.65 10.39
CA VAL A 209 8.32 -7.82 8.93
C VAL A 209 8.84 -6.64 8.13
N GLN A 210 9.17 -6.90 6.86
CA GLN A 210 9.48 -5.86 5.89
C GLN A 210 8.21 -5.39 5.17
N GLY A 211 7.67 -4.25 5.61
CA GLY A 211 6.52 -3.62 5.00
C GLY A 211 6.81 -2.83 3.72
N LYS A 212 5.74 -2.18 3.22
CA LYS A 212 5.77 -1.43 1.95
C LYS A 212 6.90 -0.39 1.90
N GLY A 213 7.70 -0.44 0.83
CA GLY A 213 8.85 0.44 0.64
C GLY A 213 10.07 0.06 1.47
N GLY A 214 10.15 -1.20 1.92
CA GLY A 214 11.29 -1.72 2.67
C GLY A 214 11.33 -1.27 4.14
N LYS A 215 10.21 -0.74 4.66
CA LYS A 215 10.10 -0.27 6.04
C LYS A 215 9.94 -1.45 6.98
N ILE A 216 10.81 -1.52 7.99
CA ILE A 216 10.71 -2.53 9.04
C ILE A 216 9.60 -2.11 10.00
N ARG A 217 8.74 -3.05 10.38
CA ARG A 217 7.76 -2.83 11.45
C ARG A 217 7.67 -4.04 12.36
N TRP A 218 7.34 -3.76 13.60
CA TRP A 218 6.99 -4.73 14.63
C TRP A 218 5.49 -4.69 14.82
N THR A 219 4.88 -5.85 15.00
CA THR A 219 3.45 -5.96 15.23
C THR A 219 3.19 -7.04 16.25
N GLU A 220 2.36 -6.70 17.23
CA GLU A 220 2.01 -7.60 18.31
C GLU A 220 0.98 -8.63 17.83
N CYS A 221 1.03 -9.82 18.39
CA CYS A 221 -0.02 -10.81 18.25
C CYS A 221 -1.21 -10.36 19.10
N ARG A 222 -2.42 -10.49 18.57
CA ARG A 222 -3.61 -10.42 19.41
C ARG A 222 -3.56 -11.47 20.50
N GLN A 223 -3.94 -11.07 21.71
CA GLN A 223 -3.93 -11.94 22.88
C GLN A 223 -4.82 -13.18 22.70
N ASP A 224 -6.00 -13.02 22.10
CA ASP A 224 -6.96 -14.11 21.87
C ASP A 224 -6.54 -15.14 20.83
N LEU A 225 -5.48 -14.87 20.05
CA LEU A 225 -4.91 -15.82 19.07
C LEU A 225 -3.49 -16.27 19.43
N GLN A 226 -3.00 -15.85 20.59
CA GLN A 226 -1.60 -16.03 20.95
C GLN A 226 -1.27 -17.50 21.24
N LYS A 227 -2.22 -18.26 21.82
CA LYS A 227 -2.06 -19.69 22.10
C LYS A 227 -1.88 -20.47 20.80
N GLU A 228 -2.74 -20.20 19.82
CA GLU A 228 -2.72 -20.79 18.49
C GLU A 228 -1.43 -20.41 17.75
N MET A 229 -1.01 -19.14 17.80
CA MET A 229 0.24 -18.72 17.17
C MET A 229 1.47 -19.37 17.83
N LYS A 230 1.46 -19.61 19.15
CA LYS A 230 2.52 -20.37 19.84
C LYS A 230 2.61 -21.80 19.34
N GLN A 231 1.46 -22.43 19.07
CA GLN A 231 1.41 -23.78 18.52
C GLN A 231 1.89 -23.81 17.06
N ILE A 232 1.38 -22.93 16.20
CA ILE A 232 1.76 -22.85 14.78
C ILE A 232 3.26 -22.62 14.60
N TYR A 233 3.86 -21.77 15.45
CA TYR A 233 5.27 -21.40 15.36
C TYR A 233 6.16 -22.07 16.42
N HIS A 234 5.70 -23.17 17.00
CA HIS A 234 6.47 -23.92 17.98
C HIS A 234 7.89 -24.25 17.45
N GLY A 235 8.91 -24.05 18.30
CA GLY A 235 10.32 -24.22 17.91
C GLY A 235 10.89 -23.16 16.96
N LYS A 236 10.10 -22.18 16.50
CA LYS A 236 10.53 -21.07 15.62
C LYS A 236 10.43 -19.69 16.28
N ILE A 237 9.88 -19.62 17.50
CA ILE A 237 9.76 -18.39 18.28
C ILE A 237 11.09 -18.10 18.96
N GLN A 238 11.65 -16.91 18.73
CA GLN A 238 12.90 -16.47 19.34
C GLN A 238 12.64 -15.59 20.58
N PRO A 239 13.52 -15.59 21.59
CA PRO A 239 13.43 -14.61 22.67
C PRO A 239 13.67 -13.20 22.15
N ILE A 240 12.99 -12.20 22.71
CA ILE A 240 13.08 -10.79 22.29
C ILE A 240 14.52 -10.22 22.38
N SER A 241 15.39 -10.82 23.20
CA SER A 241 16.80 -10.46 23.30
C SER A 241 17.58 -10.70 22.00
N LYS A 242 17.16 -11.67 21.17
CA LYS A 242 17.75 -11.99 19.86
C LYS A 242 17.19 -11.15 18.71
N ARG A 243 16.40 -10.11 19.01
CA ARG A 243 15.84 -9.26 17.98
C ARG A 243 16.91 -8.44 17.27
N PRO A 244 16.72 -8.15 15.97
CA PRO A 244 17.62 -7.23 15.28
C PRO A 244 17.53 -5.84 15.91
N LYS A 245 18.68 -5.31 16.31
CA LYS A 245 18.85 -3.98 16.92
C LYS A 245 19.04 -2.90 15.87
N SER A 246 19.42 -3.27 14.64
CA SER A 246 19.61 -2.33 13.53
C SER A 246 18.94 -2.79 12.23
N LYS A 247 18.79 -1.85 11.29
CA LYS A 247 18.30 -2.14 9.93
C LYS A 247 19.26 -3.05 9.16
N ALA A 248 20.56 -2.93 9.40
CA ALA A 248 21.58 -3.76 8.76
C ALA A 248 21.47 -5.21 9.24
N GLU A 249 21.34 -5.40 10.55
CA GLU A 249 21.14 -6.71 11.18
C GLU A 249 19.84 -7.38 10.71
N PHE A 250 18.74 -6.62 10.65
CA PHE A 250 17.49 -7.15 10.08
C PHE A 250 17.65 -7.62 8.63
N ARG A 251 18.35 -6.84 7.79
CA ARG A 251 18.64 -7.24 6.40
C ARG A 251 19.52 -8.47 6.32
N HIS A 252 20.49 -8.61 7.23
CA HIS A 252 21.29 -9.82 7.33
C HIS A 252 20.40 -11.02 7.70
N ASN A 253 19.51 -10.87 8.68
CA ASN A 253 18.55 -11.92 9.05
C ASN A 253 17.65 -12.31 7.88
N LEU A 254 17.16 -11.35 7.09
CA LEU A 254 16.36 -11.64 5.89
C LEU A 254 17.12 -12.51 4.87
N LYS A 255 18.45 -12.36 4.72
CA LYS A 255 19.19 -13.18 3.75
C LYS A 255 19.13 -14.68 4.08
N ASN A 256 19.00 -15.02 5.35
CA ASN A 256 18.99 -16.38 5.86
C ASN A 256 17.62 -16.81 6.42
N ASN A 257 16.60 -15.98 6.23
CA ASN A 257 15.24 -16.24 6.69
C ASN A 257 14.61 -17.32 5.81
N GLN A 258 13.98 -18.31 6.44
CA GLN A 258 13.22 -19.36 5.77
C GLN A 258 11.71 -19.05 5.88
N PRO A 259 11.06 -18.58 4.80
CA PRO A 259 9.65 -18.21 4.85
C PRO A 259 8.76 -19.41 5.17
N PHE A 260 7.79 -19.20 6.06
CA PHE A 260 6.82 -20.24 6.43
C PHE A 260 5.80 -20.52 5.33
N TYR A 261 5.50 -19.53 4.48
CA TYR A 261 4.40 -19.61 3.52
C TYR A 261 4.83 -19.23 2.12
N ARG A 262 4.36 -20.01 1.15
CA ARG A 262 4.38 -19.64 -0.26
C ARG A 262 3.23 -18.69 -0.59
N SER A 263 3.26 -18.12 -1.80
CA SER A 263 2.11 -17.37 -2.31
C SER A 263 0.87 -18.27 -2.37
N PHE A 264 -0.29 -17.70 -2.05
CA PHE A 264 -1.58 -18.38 -2.05
C PHE A 264 -2.62 -17.58 -2.85
N ASP A 265 -3.78 -18.17 -3.10
CA ASP A 265 -4.81 -17.62 -3.99
C ASP A 265 -5.16 -16.17 -3.64
N HIS A 266 -5.21 -15.32 -4.68
CA HIS A 266 -5.64 -13.93 -4.61
C HIS A 266 -7.11 -13.76 -4.21
N ASN A 267 -7.94 -14.79 -4.38
CA ASN A 267 -9.33 -14.81 -3.95
C ASN A 267 -9.50 -14.69 -2.43
N VAL A 268 -8.49 -15.08 -1.64
CA VAL A 268 -8.52 -14.85 -0.19
C VAL A 268 -8.40 -13.34 0.10
N PRO A 269 -9.42 -12.68 0.66
CA PRO A 269 -9.46 -11.23 0.79
C PRO A 269 -8.67 -10.75 2.01
N THR A 270 -7.34 -10.86 1.99
CA THR A 270 -6.46 -10.58 3.15
C THR A 270 -6.70 -9.22 3.84
N HIS A 271 -7.28 -8.23 3.14
CA HIS A 271 -7.64 -6.94 3.73
C HIS A 271 -8.75 -7.03 4.78
N ILE A 272 -9.72 -7.95 4.66
CA ILE A 272 -10.79 -8.11 5.67
C ILE A 272 -10.25 -8.77 6.93
N HIS A 273 -9.38 -9.78 6.80
CA HIS A 273 -8.71 -10.44 7.92
C HIS A 273 -7.75 -9.48 8.64
N ARG A 274 -7.06 -8.64 7.86
CA ARG A 274 -6.22 -7.57 8.40
C ARG A 274 -7.05 -6.47 9.09
N ALA A 275 -8.27 -6.18 8.61
CA ALA A 275 -9.19 -5.28 9.29
C ALA A 275 -9.66 -5.88 10.63
N ASN A 276 -9.99 -7.19 10.65
CA ASN A 276 -10.34 -7.92 11.86
C ASN A 276 -9.24 -7.83 12.94
N TYR A 277 -7.96 -7.93 12.53
CA TYR A 277 -6.84 -7.64 13.43
C TYR A 277 -6.95 -6.23 14.04
N ALA A 278 -7.10 -5.21 13.20
CA ALA A 278 -7.11 -3.81 13.64
C ALA A 278 -8.25 -3.51 14.62
N GLN A 279 -9.43 -4.09 14.36
CA GLN A 279 -10.64 -3.95 15.16
C GLN A 279 -10.53 -4.61 16.55
N HIS A 280 -9.82 -5.73 16.68
CA HIS A 280 -9.57 -6.36 17.98
C HIS A 280 -8.40 -5.71 18.71
N MET A 281 -7.32 -5.44 17.99
CA MET A 281 -6.13 -4.82 18.55
C MET A 281 -6.42 -3.41 19.08
N ILE A 282 -7.31 -2.62 18.45
CA ILE A 282 -7.67 -1.31 19.03
C ILE A 282 -8.39 -1.46 20.37
N LYS A 283 -9.25 -2.48 20.54
CA LYS A 283 -9.93 -2.75 21.82
C LYS A 283 -8.91 -3.15 22.89
N GLN A 284 -7.99 -4.05 22.58
CA GLN A 284 -6.89 -4.47 23.46
C GLN A 284 -6.00 -3.29 23.86
N LEU A 285 -5.58 -2.48 22.88
CA LEU A 285 -4.74 -1.32 23.17
C LEU A 285 -5.49 -0.29 24.02
N ASN A 286 -6.80 -0.09 23.82
CA ASN A 286 -7.57 0.89 24.59
C ASN A 286 -7.80 0.49 26.05
N GLN A 287 -7.48 -0.73 26.45
CA GLN A 287 -7.44 -1.14 27.86
C GLN A 287 -6.21 -0.61 28.60
N HIS A 288 -5.19 -0.13 27.87
CA HIS A 288 -3.97 0.40 28.43
C HIS A 288 -4.03 1.92 28.51
N GLN A 289 -3.45 2.47 29.58
CA GLN A 289 -3.32 3.92 29.72
C GLN A 289 -2.12 4.44 28.93
N PHE A 290 -2.34 5.43 28.08
CA PHE A 290 -1.28 6.14 27.37
C PHE A 290 -1.05 7.51 27.98
N SER A 291 0.19 7.81 28.33
CA SER A 291 0.61 9.12 28.83
C SER A 291 1.49 9.88 27.84
N GLY A 292 1.65 11.18 28.08
CA GLY A 292 2.53 12.05 27.28
C GLY A 292 1.84 12.70 26.08
N THR A 293 2.64 13.45 25.31
CA THR A 293 2.15 14.21 24.16
C THR A 293 2.92 13.87 22.89
N LYS A 294 2.28 14.13 21.75
CA LYS A 294 2.88 13.93 20.44
C LYS A 294 2.67 15.15 19.56
N GLN A 295 3.77 15.66 19.04
CA GLN A 295 3.74 16.74 18.06
C GLN A 295 3.44 16.20 16.67
N LYS A 296 2.49 16.84 15.99
CA LYS A 296 2.11 16.54 14.61
C LYS A 296 2.20 17.80 13.78
N THR A 297 2.96 17.74 12.69
CA THR A 297 2.94 18.81 11.69
C THR A 297 1.55 18.92 11.07
N ILE A 298 0.98 20.12 11.13
CA ILE A 298 -0.26 20.50 10.46
C ILE A 298 0.02 21.58 9.42
N TYR A 299 -0.88 21.72 8.46
CA TYR A 299 -0.84 22.78 7.47
C TYR A 299 -2.15 23.54 7.53
N TYR A 300 -2.08 24.83 7.76
CA TYR A 300 -3.24 25.72 7.75
C TYR A 300 -3.13 26.70 6.58
N ARG A 301 -4.28 27.07 6.02
CA ARG A 301 -4.36 28.04 4.93
C ARG A 301 -3.90 29.40 5.47
N ASN A 302 -2.94 30.01 4.78
CA ASN A 302 -2.38 31.31 5.13
C ASN A 302 -2.30 32.19 3.87
N GLY A 303 -3.46 32.40 3.25
CA GLY A 303 -3.63 33.26 2.06
C GLY A 303 -3.50 32.55 0.71
N ILE A 304 -3.17 33.34 -0.31
CA ILE A 304 -3.08 32.93 -1.72
C ILE A 304 -1.68 33.32 -2.24
N LYS A 305 -1.11 32.51 -3.12
CA LYS A 305 0.15 32.77 -3.82
C LYS A 305 -0.11 33.66 -5.04
N ALA A 306 0.90 34.35 -5.56
CA ALA A 306 0.78 35.18 -6.76
C ALA A 306 0.19 34.44 -7.98
N ASN A 307 0.32 33.12 -8.05
CA ASN A 307 -0.27 32.28 -9.09
C ASN A 307 -1.70 31.77 -8.78
N GLY A 308 -2.44 32.44 -7.89
CA GLY A 308 -3.82 32.10 -7.52
C GLY A 308 -3.99 30.84 -6.64
N LYS A 309 -2.91 30.10 -6.34
CA LYS A 309 -2.99 28.88 -5.52
C LYS A 309 -3.01 29.20 -4.03
N THR A 310 -3.75 28.41 -3.24
CA THR A 310 -3.74 28.51 -1.78
C THR A 310 -2.33 28.38 -1.21
N ARG A 311 -1.93 29.34 -0.37
CA ARG A 311 -0.71 29.30 0.43
C ARG A 311 -1.02 28.58 1.74
N TYR A 312 -0.16 27.65 2.13
CA TYR A 312 -0.28 26.92 3.39
C TYR A 312 0.96 27.16 4.22
N SER A 313 0.78 27.53 5.49
CA SER A 313 1.85 27.60 6.48
C SER A 313 1.94 26.28 7.24
N LYS A 314 3.17 25.94 7.65
CA LYS A 314 3.46 24.76 8.46
C LYS A 314 3.29 25.16 9.93
N GLY A 315 2.50 24.39 10.68
CA GLY A 315 2.36 24.51 12.12
C GLY A 315 2.62 23.19 12.82
N VAL A 316 2.60 23.21 14.15
CA VAL A 316 2.69 22.02 15.00
C VAL A 316 1.44 21.97 15.88
N LYS A 317 0.76 20.83 15.88
CA LYS A 317 -0.31 20.52 16.83
C LYS A 317 0.24 19.53 17.85
N THR A 318 0.13 19.87 19.13
CA THR A 318 0.38 18.94 20.23
C THR A 318 -0.87 18.11 20.48
N ILE A 319 -0.72 16.79 20.54
CA ILE A 319 -1.80 15.84 20.77
C ILE A 319 -1.52 15.12 22.08
N ASN A 320 -2.44 15.20 23.03
CA ASN A 320 -2.37 14.40 24.27
C ASN A 320 -2.70 12.94 23.93
N LEU A 321 -1.83 12.00 24.31
CA LEU A 321 -2.00 10.59 23.98
C LEU A 321 -3.12 9.92 24.78
N HIS A 322 -3.48 10.44 25.95
CA HIS A 322 -4.59 9.97 26.77
C HIS A 322 -5.95 10.41 26.21
N GLN A 323 -5.99 11.49 25.43
CA GLN A 323 -7.25 12.05 24.95
C GLN A 323 -7.96 11.07 24.01
N ASN A 324 -9.26 10.86 24.25
CA ASN A 324 -10.12 10.05 23.41
C ASN A 324 -10.37 10.70 22.05
N TYR A 325 -10.39 9.86 21.02
CA TYR A 325 -10.67 10.24 19.64
C TYR A 325 -11.50 9.16 18.96
N ARG A 326 -12.25 9.52 17.93
CA ARG A 326 -13.07 8.59 17.15
C ARG A 326 -12.49 8.39 15.76
N ILE A 327 -12.28 7.13 15.35
CA ILE A 327 -11.95 6.76 13.98
C ILE A 327 -12.89 5.62 13.58
N GLY A 328 -13.73 5.88 12.57
CA GLY A 328 -14.80 4.96 12.20
C GLY A 328 -15.77 4.73 13.36
N ALA A 329 -16.05 3.47 13.66
CA ALA A 329 -16.95 3.07 14.73
C ALA A 329 -16.30 2.96 16.11
N TYR A 330 -14.98 3.17 16.21
CA TYR A 330 -14.26 2.97 17.46
C TYR A 330 -13.93 4.32 18.10
N GLN A 331 -14.09 4.38 19.42
CA GLN A 331 -13.59 5.46 20.26
C GLN A 331 -12.46 4.90 21.13
N ALA A 332 -11.30 5.53 21.10
CA ALA A 332 -10.12 5.09 21.84
C ALA A 332 -9.16 6.26 22.09
N GLN A 333 -8.22 6.08 23.01
CA GLN A 333 -7.15 7.04 23.27
C GLN A 333 -6.27 7.25 22.02
N TYR A 334 -5.77 8.47 21.80
CA TYR A 334 -4.83 8.76 20.70
C TYR A 334 -3.60 7.83 20.71
N GLY A 335 -3.07 7.52 21.90
CA GLY A 335 -1.95 6.59 22.07
C GLY A 335 -2.23 5.21 21.47
N ALA A 336 -3.43 4.67 21.72
CA ALA A 336 -3.87 3.40 21.15
C ALA A 336 -3.91 3.44 19.62
N TYR A 337 -4.45 4.51 19.02
CA TYR A 337 -4.43 4.66 17.55
C TYR A 337 -3.03 4.81 16.97
N TYR A 338 -2.14 5.54 17.63
CA TYR A 338 -0.76 5.67 17.17
C TYR A 338 -0.02 4.32 17.23
N GLN A 339 -0.22 3.56 18.30
CA GLN A 339 0.36 2.22 18.43
C GLN A 339 -0.22 1.27 17.39
N LEU A 340 -1.54 1.25 17.19
CA LEU A 340 -2.17 0.46 16.12
C LEU A 340 -1.66 0.87 14.73
N SER A 341 -1.52 2.17 14.46
CA SER A 341 -0.97 2.66 13.20
C SER A 341 0.45 2.16 12.99
N LYS A 342 1.29 2.16 14.03
CA LYS A 342 2.66 1.63 14.01
C LYS A 342 2.64 0.12 13.71
N TYR A 343 1.82 -0.64 14.43
CA TYR A 343 1.61 -2.07 14.15
C TYR A 343 1.17 -2.27 12.71
N MET A 344 0.20 -1.51 12.20
CA MET A 344 -0.26 -1.62 10.82
C MET A 344 0.72 -1.09 9.76
N GLY A 345 1.88 -0.55 10.15
CA GLY A 345 2.90 -0.01 9.25
C GLY A 345 2.46 1.26 8.54
N HIS A 346 1.64 2.09 9.19
CA HIS A 346 1.16 3.38 8.71
C HIS A 346 1.71 4.51 9.59
N ASN A 347 1.90 5.68 8.98
CA ASN A 347 2.38 6.89 9.67
C ASN A 347 1.26 7.93 9.85
N ARG A 348 0.02 7.57 9.49
CA ARG A 348 -1.11 8.47 9.30
C ARG A 348 -2.36 7.81 9.88
N LEU A 349 -3.00 8.48 10.83
CA LEU A 349 -4.19 7.95 11.52
C LEU A 349 -5.42 7.86 10.61
N ASP A 350 -5.55 8.77 9.64
CA ASP A 350 -6.70 8.77 8.71
C ASP A 350 -6.76 7.50 7.85
N VAL A 351 -5.64 6.80 7.67
CA VAL A 351 -5.60 5.51 6.97
C VAL A 351 -6.31 4.41 7.77
N LEU A 352 -6.40 4.55 9.11
CA LEU A 352 -7.09 3.61 9.98
C LEU A 352 -8.60 3.56 9.71
N GLN A 353 -9.19 4.64 9.16
CA GLN A 353 -10.60 4.65 8.72
C GLN A 353 -10.93 3.48 7.79
N SER A 354 -9.97 3.05 6.95
CA SER A 354 -10.17 1.94 6.03
C SER A 354 -10.24 0.55 6.68
N TYR A 355 -9.87 0.44 7.97
CA TYR A 355 -9.91 -0.80 8.75
C TYR A 355 -10.93 -0.72 9.90
N LEU A 356 -11.20 0.48 10.41
CA LEU A 356 -12.07 0.72 11.57
C LEU A 356 -13.45 1.29 11.19
N GLY A 357 -13.71 1.49 9.90
CA GLY A 357 -14.76 2.36 9.39
C GLY A 357 -16.17 2.14 9.94
N GLU A 358 -16.74 0.95 9.80
CA GLU A 358 -18.13 0.68 10.21
C GLU A 358 -18.26 -0.05 11.54
N GLY A 359 -17.18 -0.57 12.12
CA GLY A 359 -17.28 -1.46 13.30
C GLY A 359 -17.94 -2.77 12.91
N ARG A 360 -17.18 -3.86 12.91
CA ARG A 360 -17.69 -5.18 12.54
C ARG A 360 -17.27 -6.21 13.56
#